data_AF-A0A2V8HWL5-F1
#
_entry.id   AF-A0A2V8HWL5-F1
#
_cell.length_a   1.000
_cell.length_b   1.000
_cell.length_c   1.000
_cell.angle_alpha   90.00
_cell.angle_beta   90.00
_cell.angle_gamma   90.00
#
_symmetry.space_group_name_H-M   'P 1'
#
loop_
_entity.id
_entity.type
_entity.pdbx_description
1 polymer ?
#
loop_
_entity_poly.entity_id
_entity_poly.type
_entity_poly.pdbx_seq_one_letter_code
_entity_poly.pdbx_strand_id
1 'polypeptide(L)'
;MTGRRVAFSPLGALAVAIAGAIVWLVVPAAEAQAPPMPAQPDLRFAGLQWGFVRVHYTAWTMPPQIGQSMYDEPWYIDAPAADWNLSRRVRTATAIQVNDPIDITLEDPTLFQHPWIYIVEGGNLRLKDAEVAILREFLLRGGTLTFDDFHGPVEWANVEHELKRVFPERQIIDLPPEHPVFSCFYKMNGFPQTPGLGSFLQGRTWEKGGYVAHLRAIEDNAGRAMVLINWNTDMGDGWEWSNAADYPGYVKYTAQAYRMEINEIVYSLTH
;
A
#
# COMPACT_ATOMS: atom_id res chain seq x y z
N MET A 1 -72.42 1.35 -50.55
CA MET A 1 -71.69 1.06 -49.30
C MET A 1 -70.42 1.89 -49.31
N THR A 2 -70.32 2.84 -48.35
CA THR A 2 -69.10 3.31 -47.64
C THR A 2 -67.79 3.40 -48.43
N GLY A 3 -67.09 4.52 -48.62
CA GLY A 3 -67.01 5.74 -47.83
C GLY A 3 -65.56 5.97 -47.37
N ARG A 4 -65.06 7.20 -47.59
CA ARG A 4 -63.94 7.91 -46.91
C ARG A 4 -62.47 7.65 -47.28
N ARG A 5 -61.91 8.70 -47.91
CA ARG A 5 -60.77 9.54 -47.47
C ARG A 5 -59.57 8.82 -46.82
N VAL A 6 -58.47 8.73 -47.56
CA VAL A 6 -57.14 8.48 -47.02
C VAL A 6 -56.57 9.82 -46.52
N ALA A 7 -56.26 9.86 -45.23
CA ALA A 7 -55.60 10.98 -44.56
C ALA A 7 -54.07 10.85 -44.68
N PHE A 8 -53.40 11.98 -44.85
CA PHE A 8 -51.97 12.13 -44.61
C PHE A 8 -51.69 12.09 -43.10
N SER A 9 -50.62 11.39 -42.71
CA SER A 9 -49.85 11.66 -41.48
C SER A 9 -48.35 11.60 -41.81
N PRO A 10 -47.54 12.56 -41.31
CA PRO A 10 -46.11 12.65 -41.61
C PRO A 10 -45.22 12.01 -40.52
N LEU A 11 -43.94 11.85 -40.86
CA LEU A 11 -42.79 11.77 -39.94
C LEU A 11 -42.67 10.53 -39.05
N GLY A 12 -42.08 9.46 -39.61
CA GLY A 12 -41.34 8.47 -38.82
C GLY A 12 -39.88 8.91 -38.73
N ALA A 13 -39.49 9.52 -37.60
CA ALA A 13 -38.10 9.83 -37.30
C ALA A 13 -37.31 8.53 -37.05
N LEU A 14 -36.14 8.48 -37.67
CA LEU A 14 -35.13 7.44 -37.56
C LEU A 14 -34.58 7.40 -36.12
N ALA A 15 -34.74 6.29 -35.42
CA ALA A 15 -34.00 5.99 -34.19
C ALA A 15 -33.09 4.79 -34.46
N VAL A 16 -31.83 5.06 -34.82
CA VAL A 16 -30.78 4.04 -34.81
C VAL A 16 -30.37 3.84 -33.35
N ALA A 17 -30.92 2.82 -32.70
CA ALA A 17 -30.43 2.35 -31.41
C ALA A 17 -29.16 1.52 -31.65
N ILE A 18 -28.00 2.11 -31.40
CA ILE A 18 -26.74 1.35 -31.29
C ILE A 18 -26.80 0.62 -29.95
N ALA A 19 -27.17 -0.66 -29.99
CA ALA A 19 -27.02 -1.56 -28.86
C ALA A 19 -25.53 -1.89 -28.71
N GLY A 20 -24.82 -1.11 -27.89
CA GLY A 20 -23.50 -1.46 -27.40
C GLY A 20 -23.63 -2.64 -26.44
N ALA A 21 -23.33 -3.85 -26.91
CA ALA A 21 -23.16 -5.00 -26.02
C ALA A 21 -21.87 -4.80 -25.22
N ILE A 22 -22.01 -4.34 -23.98
CA ILE A 22 -20.94 -4.41 -22.97
C ILE A 22 -20.81 -5.90 -22.64
N VAL A 23 -19.82 -6.55 -23.24
CA VAL A 23 -19.40 -7.89 -22.84
C VAL A 23 -18.71 -7.74 -21.48
N TRP A 24 -19.42 -8.11 -20.41
CA TRP A 24 -18.78 -8.41 -19.14
C TRP A 24 -17.92 -9.65 -19.35
N LEU A 25 -16.63 -9.45 -19.60
CA LEU A 25 -15.65 -10.50 -19.41
C LEU A 25 -15.69 -10.85 -17.92
N VAL A 26 -16.33 -11.97 -17.59
CA VAL A 26 -16.17 -12.62 -16.30
C VAL A 26 -14.73 -13.16 -16.30
N VAL A 27 -13.81 -12.31 -15.87
CA VAL A 27 -12.48 -12.74 -15.47
C VAL A 27 -12.72 -13.61 -14.23
N PRO A 28 -12.28 -14.89 -14.19
CA PRO A 28 -12.33 -15.64 -12.94
C PRO A 28 -11.61 -14.81 -11.88
N ALA A 29 -12.22 -14.64 -10.71
CA ALA A 29 -11.59 -13.92 -9.61
C ALA A 29 -10.25 -14.62 -9.32
N ALA A 30 -9.15 -13.98 -9.71
CA ALA A 30 -7.85 -14.41 -9.24
C ALA A 30 -7.88 -14.15 -7.74
N GLU A 31 -7.84 -15.22 -6.95
CA GLU A 31 -7.79 -15.11 -5.50
C GLU A 31 -6.33 -15.19 -5.07
N ALA A 32 -5.88 -14.18 -4.32
CA ALA A 32 -4.59 -14.24 -3.66
C ALA A 32 -4.55 -15.45 -2.70
N GLN A 33 -3.35 -15.98 -2.44
CA GLN A 33 -3.19 -17.17 -1.60
C GLN A 33 -3.74 -16.92 -0.18
N ALA A 34 -4.63 -17.81 0.28
CA ALA A 34 -5.19 -17.72 1.63
C ALA A 34 -4.10 -17.75 2.72
N PRO A 35 -4.17 -16.86 3.73
CA PRO A 35 -3.18 -16.79 4.80
C PRO A 35 -3.28 -18.01 5.73
N PRO A 36 -2.17 -18.44 6.36
CA PRO A 36 -2.25 -19.29 7.54
C PRO A 36 -2.77 -18.49 8.75
N MET A 37 -3.30 -19.19 9.76
CA MET A 37 -3.63 -18.56 11.05
C MET A 37 -2.33 -18.14 11.76
N PRO A 38 -2.23 -16.89 12.27
CA PRO A 38 -1.06 -16.47 13.05
C PRO A 38 -0.85 -17.35 14.28
N ALA A 39 0.39 -17.75 14.55
CA ALA A 39 0.73 -18.36 15.82
C ALA A 39 0.62 -17.34 16.97
N GLN A 40 0.31 -17.81 18.18
CA GLN A 40 0.39 -16.95 19.37
C GLN A 40 1.82 -16.46 19.56
N PRO A 41 2.05 -15.15 19.77
CA PRO A 41 3.40 -14.61 19.89
C PRO A 41 4.11 -15.16 21.13
N ASP A 42 5.33 -15.66 20.94
CA ASP A 42 6.19 -16.08 22.05
C ASP A 42 6.87 -14.86 22.68
N LEU A 43 6.29 -14.36 23.77
CA LEU A 43 6.73 -13.15 24.45
C LEU A 43 8.17 -13.21 24.97
N ARG A 44 8.80 -14.39 25.05
CA ARG A 44 10.22 -14.52 25.43
C ARG A 44 11.17 -13.88 24.43
N PHE A 45 10.73 -13.76 23.18
CA PHE A 45 11.51 -13.15 22.09
C PHE A 45 10.93 -11.80 21.66
N ALA A 46 10.06 -11.19 22.47
CA ALA A 46 9.54 -9.86 22.21
C ALA A 46 10.71 -8.87 22.03
N GLY A 47 10.69 -8.13 20.92
CA GLY A 47 11.76 -7.21 20.53
C GLY A 47 13.05 -7.85 19.99
N LEU A 48 13.16 -9.18 19.94
CA LEU A 48 14.31 -9.92 19.36
C LEU A 48 14.05 -10.44 17.95
N GLN A 49 12.79 -10.38 17.51
CA GLN A 49 12.35 -10.85 16.19
C GLN A 49 11.62 -9.70 15.48
N TRP A 50 11.89 -9.55 14.19
CA TRP A 50 11.16 -8.61 13.35
C TRP A 50 9.81 -9.23 12.97
N GLY A 51 8.79 -8.39 12.81
CA GLY A 51 7.49 -8.82 12.29
C GLY A 51 6.91 -7.72 11.41
N PHE A 52 6.11 -8.11 10.43
CA PHE A 52 5.35 -7.16 9.64
C PHE A 52 4.18 -6.66 10.51
N VAL A 53 4.18 -5.35 10.81
CA VAL A 53 3.18 -4.72 11.66
C VAL A 53 2.38 -3.73 10.84
N ARG A 54 1.20 -4.15 10.42
CA ARG A 54 0.25 -3.31 9.70
C ARG A 54 -0.47 -2.40 10.68
N VAL A 55 -0.56 -1.12 10.36
CA VAL A 55 -1.30 -0.16 11.18
C VAL A 55 -2.73 -0.06 10.67
N HIS A 56 -3.67 -0.48 11.51
CA HIS A 56 -5.09 -0.17 11.35
C HIS A 56 -5.33 1.28 11.78
N TYR A 57 -5.78 2.10 10.83
CA TYR A 57 -6.07 3.52 11.04
C TYR A 57 -7.49 3.91 10.63
N THR A 58 -7.92 5.09 11.08
CA THR A 58 -9.19 5.68 10.66
C THR A 58 -9.07 6.30 9.26
N ALA A 59 -9.87 5.84 8.29
CA ALA A 59 -9.92 6.45 6.97
C ALA A 59 -10.88 7.66 6.93
N TRP A 60 -10.48 8.77 6.31
CA TRP A 60 -11.39 9.92 6.13
C TRP A 60 -12.35 9.75 4.95
N THR A 61 -11.96 8.94 3.96
CA THR A 61 -12.76 8.62 2.76
C THR A 61 -13.86 7.60 3.03
N MET A 62 -13.75 6.83 4.12
CA MET A 62 -14.71 5.79 4.50
C MET A 62 -15.28 6.08 5.90
N PRO A 63 -16.30 6.95 6.00
CA PRO A 63 -16.97 7.19 7.28
C PRO A 63 -17.65 5.90 7.77
N PRO A 64 -17.69 5.64 9.09
CA PRO A 64 -18.24 4.40 9.64
C PRO A 64 -19.68 4.16 9.20
N GLN A 65 -19.94 2.99 8.62
CA GLN A 65 -21.28 2.58 8.16
C GLN A 65 -21.71 1.27 8.82
N ILE A 66 -23.02 1.13 9.07
CA ILE A 66 -23.58 -0.12 9.61
C ILE A 66 -23.37 -1.24 8.59
N GLY A 67 -22.71 -2.32 9.00
CA GLY A 67 -22.43 -3.48 8.15
C GLY A 67 -21.15 -3.39 7.32
N GLN A 68 -20.35 -2.33 7.50
CA GLN A 68 -19.03 -2.21 6.90
C GLN A 68 -18.08 -3.28 7.46
N SER A 69 -17.41 -4.00 6.56
CA SER A 69 -16.43 -5.00 6.93
C SER A 69 -15.03 -4.38 6.99
N MET A 70 -14.15 -4.94 7.82
CA MET A 70 -12.72 -4.57 7.80
C MET A 70 -12.07 -4.81 6.42
N TYR A 71 -12.57 -5.78 5.66
CA TYR A 71 -12.10 -6.10 4.31
C TYR A 71 -12.37 -4.98 3.29
N ASP A 72 -13.27 -4.05 3.61
CA ASP A 72 -13.59 -2.92 2.75
C ASP A 72 -12.70 -1.69 3.06
N GLU A 73 -11.94 -1.72 4.15
CA GLU A 73 -11.20 -0.54 4.62
C GLU A 73 -9.83 -0.39 3.94
N PRO A 74 -9.36 0.84 3.66
CA PRO A 74 -8.16 1.04 2.86
C PRO A 74 -6.91 0.48 3.51
N TRP A 75 -6.83 0.48 4.85
CA TRP A 75 -5.70 -0.11 5.57
C TRP A 75 -5.57 -1.63 5.39
N TYR A 76 -6.63 -2.31 4.92
CA TYR A 76 -6.65 -3.75 4.67
C TYR A 76 -6.27 -4.11 3.22
N ILE A 77 -6.00 -3.13 2.35
CA ILE A 77 -5.55 -3.40 0.98
C ILE A 77 -4.25 -4.24 0.99
N ASP A 78 -4.19 -5.18 0.04
CA ASP A 78 -3.23 -6.28 -0.14
C ASP A 78 -3.17 -7.32 0.99
N ALA A 79 -3.80 -7.01 2.12
CA ALA A 79 -3.83 -7.89 3.27
C ALA A 79 -4.80 -9.05 3.03
N PRO A 80 -4.52 -10.23 3.58
CA PRO A 80 -3.33 -10.56 4.37
C PRO A 80 -2.21 -11.17 3.50
N ALA A 81 -2.44 -11.37 2.20
CA ALA A 81 -1.52 -12.11 1.34
C ALA A 81 -0.16 -11.42 1.21
N ALA A 82 -0.11 -10.10 1.01
CA ALA A 82 1.14 -9.34 0.95
C ALA A 82 1.98 -9.50 2.23
N ASP A 83 1.36 -9.31 3.40
CA ASP A 83 2.01 -9.36 4.72
C ASP A 83 2.68 -10.72 4.96
N TRP A 84 1.96 -11.80 4.66
CA TRP A 84 2.48 -13.17 4.80
C TRP A 84 3.56 -13.49 3.78
N ASN A 85 3.39 -13.07 2.53
CA ASN A 85 4.33 -13.34 1.45
C ASN A 85 5.65 -12.61 1.68
N LEU A 86 5.61 -11.33 2.08
CA LEU A 86 6.79 -10.56 2.45
C LEU A 86 7.47 -11.13 3.68
N SER A 87 6.73 -11.45 4.75
CA SER A 87 7.30 -12.06 5.96
C SER A 87 8.03 -13.36 5.65
N ARG A 88 7.44 -14.23 4.82
CA ARG A 88 8.09 -15.46 4.34
C ARG A 88 9.34 -15.16 3.52
N ARG A 89 9.30 -14.14 2.66
CA ARG A 89 10.43 -13.77 1.82
C ARG A 89 11.59 -13.22 2.65
N VAL A 90 11.34 -12.34 3.62
CA VAL A 90 12.34 -11.82 4.56
C VAL A 90 12.98 -12.98 5.34
N ARG A 91 12.16 -13.89 5.87
CA ARG A 91 12.61 -15.09 6.62
C ARG A 91 13.52 -16.00 5.80
N THR A 92 13.29 -16.11 4.50
CA THR A 92 14.03 -17.05 3.62
C THR A 92 15.19 -16.39 2.88
N ALA A 93 15.14 -15.08 2.64
CA ALA A 93 16.18 -14.34 1.95
C ALA A 93 17.25 -13.77 2.89
N THR A 94 16.93 -13.59 4.17
CA THR A 94 17.82 -12.94 5.15
C THR A 94 18.07 -13.84 6.36
N ALA A 95 18.97 -13.41 7.26
CA ALA A 95 19.18 -14.05 8.56
C ALA A 95 18.26 -13.48 9.67
N ILE A 96 17.33 -12.59 9.32
CA ILE A 96 16.40 -11.97 10.27
C ILE A 96 15.44 -13.04 10.78
N GLN A 97 15.26 -13.10 12.10
CA GLN A 97 14.23 -13.91 12.72
C GLN A 97 12.89 -13.20 12.57
N VAL A 98 11.94 -13.85 11.89
CA VAL A 98 10.67 -13.22 11.47
C VAL A 98 9.47 -13.88 12.14
N ASN A 99 8.70 -13.08 12.87
CA ASN A 99 7.39 -13.44 13.41
C ASN A 99 6.30 -13.45 12.34
N ASP A 100 5.17 -14.04 12.69
CA ASP A 100 3.98 -13.94 11.86
C ASP A 100 3.48 -12.48 11.82
N PRO A 101 2.91 -12.02 10.69
CA PRO A 101 2.41 -10.66 10.57
C PRO A 101 1.24 -10.41 11.52
N ILE A 102 1.12 -9.17 11.98
CA ILE A 102 0.04 -8.70 12.85
C ILE A 102 -0.48 -7.34 12.37
N ASP A 103 -1.74 -7.06 12.69
CA ASP A 103 -2.33 -5.74 12.60
C ASP A 103 -2.56 -5.16 14.01
N ILE A 104 -2.16 -3.90 14.21
CA ILE A 104 -2.39 -3.16 15.46
C ILE A 104 -2.82 -1.73 15.15
N THR A 105 -3.35 -1.04 16.16
CA THR A 105 -3.55 0.42 16.08
C THR A 105 -2.33 1.14 16.66
N LEU A 106 -2.16 2.43 16.37
CA LEU A 106 -1.11 3.23 16.99
C LEU A 106 -1.29 3.38 18.51
N GLU A 107 -2.49 3.19 19.04
CA GLU A 107 -2.77 3.23 20.49
C GLU A 107 -2.49 1.89 21.19
N ASP A 108 -2.07 0.87 20.45
CA ASP A 108 -1.77 -0.44 21.01
C ASP A 108 -0.56 -0.39 21.98
N PRO A 109 -0.67 -0.95 23.20
CA PRO A 109 0.41 -0.92 24.19
C PRO A 109 1.67 -1.68 23.77
N THR A 110 1.59 -2.55 22.76
CA THR A 110 2.70 -3.31 22.22
C THR A 110 3.44 -2.61 21.09
N LEU A 111 2.94 -1.47 20.57
CA LEU A 111 3.56 -0.70 19.47
C LEU A 111 5.08 -0.53 19.62
N PHE A 112 5.52 -0.13 20.81
CA PHE A 112 6.94 0.15 21.10
C PHE A 112 7.84 -1.09 21.17
N GLN A 113 7.28 -2.29 21.05
CA GLN A 113 8.03 -3.55 20.94
C GLN A 113 8.40 -3.87 19.49
N HIS A 114 7.88 -3.10 18.54
CA HIS A 114 8.09 -3.29 17.12
C HIS A 114 8.97 -2.17 16.55
N PRO A 115 10.12 -2.48 15.94
CA PRO A 115 11.01 -1.44 15.40
C PRO A 115 10.49 -0.82 14.10
N TRP A 116 9.50 -1.45 13.45
CA TRP A 116 9.03 -1.10 12.12
C TRP A 116 7.51 -1.30 12.02
N ILE A 117 6.82 -0.34 11.40
CA ILE A 117 5.37 -0.36 11.15
C ILE A 117 5.07 0.05 9.70
N TYR A 118 3.93 -0.41 9.18
CA TYR A 118 3.51 -0.24 7.80
C TYR A 118 2.12 0.40 7.70
N ILE A 119 1.99 1.40 6.84
CA ILE A 119 0.71 2.02 6.46
C ILE A 119 0.54 1.93 4.95
N VAL A 120 -0.40 1.10 4.50
CA VAL A 120 -0.88 1.11 3.11
C VAL A 120 -1.95 2.18 2.90
N GLU A 121 -2.15 2.63 1.66
CA GLU A 121 -3.24 3.53 1.29
C GLU A 121 -3.22 4.84 2.11
N GLY A 122 -2.01 5.34 2.41
CA GLY A 122 -1.78 6.50 3.29
C GLY A 122 -2.53 7.77 2.87
N GLY A 123 -2.94 7.86 1.60
CA GLY A 123 -3.83 8.89 1.08
C GLY A 123 -5.18 9.00 1.80
N ASN A 124 -5.62 7.92 2.45
CA ASN A 124 -6.88 7.84 3.20
C ASN A 124 -6.70 8.06 4.71
N LEU A 125 -5.45 8.11 5.20
CA LEU A 125 -5.13 8.20 6.63
C LEU A 125 -5.72 9.46 7.27
N ARG A 126 -6.33 9.31 8.44
CA ARG A 126 -6.66 10.41 9.35
C ARG A 126 -6.24 10.04 10.77
N LEU A 127 -5.18 10.68 11.27
CA LEU A 127 -4.72 10.45 12.64
C LEU A 127 -5.64 11.17 13.64
N LYS A 128 -5.98 10.51 14.73
CA LYS A 128 -6.51 11.16 15.94
C LYS A 128 -5.42 11.97 16.61
N ASP A 129 -5.80 12.99 17.38
CA ASP A 129 -4.82 13.82 18.09
C ASP A 129 -3.93 13.02 19.06
N ALA A 130 -4.47 11.96 19.67
CA ALA A 130 -3.69 11.03 20.49
C ALA A 130 -2.65 10.24 19.66
N GLU A 131 -3.06 9.75 18.48
CA GLU A 131 -2.20 8.97 17.58
C GLU A 131 -1.05 9.82 17.02
N VAL A 132 -1.25 11.12 16.80
CA VAL A 132 -0.18 12.06 16.39
C VAL A 132 0.96 12.09 17.41
N ALA A 133 0.63 12.21 18.70
CA ALA A 133 1.62 12.24 19.76
C ALA A 133 2.36 10.90 19.90
N ILE A 134 1.62 9.79 19.82
CA ILE A 134 2.19 8.44 19.92
C ILE A 134 3.11 8.13 18.75
N LEU A 135 2.69 8.42 17.51
CA LEU A 135 3.51 8.20 16.32
C LEU A 135 4.79 9.05 16.37
N ARG A 136 4.67 10.32 16.82
CA ARG A 136 5.84 11.17 17.03
C ARG A 136 6.81 10.55 18.02
N GLU A 137 6.31 10.06 19.16
CA GLU A 137 7.14 9.41 20.17
C GLU A 137 7.80 8.13 19.64
N PHE A 138 7.04 7.28 18.95
CA PHE A 138 7.52 6.05 18.33
C PHE A 138 8.73 6.31 17.41
N LEU A 139 8.59 7.28 16.51
CA LEU A 139 9.64 7.66 15.55
C LEU A 139 10.87 8.26 16.26
N LEU A 140 10.65 9.12 17.26
CA LEU A 140 11.74 9.72 18.05
C LEU A 140 12.48 8.70 18.94
N ARG A 141 11.86 7.56 19.26
CA ARG A 141 12.49 6.45 20.00
C ARG A 141 13.29 5.49 19.11
N GLY A 142 13.33 5.75 17.80
CA GLY A 142 14.06 4.92 16.85
C GLY A 142 13.19 3.96 16.04
N GLY A 143 11.86 3.99 16.21
CA GLY A 143 10.95 3.28 15.32
C GLY A 143 11.03 3.79 13.88
N THR A 144 10.61 2.95 12.93
CA THR A 144 10.48 3.33 11.52
C THR A 144 9.05 3.11 11.02
N LEU A 145 8.51 4.09 10.31
CA LEU A 145 7.23 3.98 9.60
C LEU A 145 7.46 3.91 8.09
N THR A 146 6.85 2.96 7.42
CA THR A 146 6.83 2.87 5.94
C THR A 146 5.42 3.11 5.43
N PHE A 147 5.26 4.07 4.51
CA PHE A 147 4.04 4.28 3.75
C PHE A 147 4.14 3.65 2.37
N ASP A 148 3.04 3.07 1.90
CA ASP A 148 2.94 2.47 0.56
C ASP A 148 1.53 2.66 -0.05
N ASP A 149 1.41 2.34 -1.34
CA ASP A 149 0.19 2.37 -2.15
C ASP A 149 -0.61 3.67 -2.02
N PHE A 150 0.00 4.78 -2.42
CA PHE A 150 -0.73 6.03 -2.59
C PHE A 150 -0.10 6.87 -3.71
N HIS A 151 -0.96 7.56 -4.45
CA HIS A 151 -0.62 8.08 -5.76
C HIS A 151 -1.16 9.48 -6.01
N GLY A 152 -0.35 10.26 -6.71
CA GLY A 152 -0.74 11.55 -7.23
C GLY A 152 -0.84 12.66 -6.17
N PRO A 153 -1.24 13.86 -6.60
CA PRO A 153 -1.15 15.06 -5.78
C PRO A 153 -2.18 15.11 -4.65
N VAL A 154 -3.34 14.49 -4.82
CA VAL A 154 -4.43 14.54 -3.81
C VAL A 154 -4.05 13.71 -2.59
N GLU A 155 -3.62 12.48 -2.80
CA GLU A 155 -3.22 11.58 -1.72
C GLU A 155 -1.90 12.02 -1.08
N TRP A 156 -0.97 12.53 -1.90
CA TRP A 156 0.23 13.20 -1.40
C TRP A 156 -0.11 14.32 -0.41
N ALA A 157 -1.04 15.21 -0.76
CA ALA A 157 -1.41 16.32 0.10
C ALA A 157 -1.96 15.84 1.46
N ASN A 158 -2.67 14.71 1.50
CA ASN A 158 -3.14 14.12 2.74
C ASN A 158 -1.99 13.57 3.59
N VAL A 159 -1.14 12.73 3.00
CA VAL A 159 0.03 12.15 3.70
C VAL A 159 0.94 13.26 4.25
N GLU A 160 1.21 14.28 3.43
CA GLU A 160 2.00 15.45 3.86
C GLU A 160 1.33 16.21 5.01
N HIS A 161 -0.01 16.37 4.98
CA HIS A 161 -0.76 17.02 6.05
C HIS A 161 -0.64 16.25 7.38
N GLU A 162 -0.88 14.95 7.37
CA GLU A 162 -0.79 14.10 8.56
C GLU A 162 0.65 14.06 9.11
N LEU A 163 1.65 13.94 8.25
CA LEU A 163 3.05 13.99 8.67
C LEU A 163 3.46 15.36 9.21
N LYS A 164 2.91 16.47 8.71
CA LYS A 164 3.11 17.81 9.29
C LYS A 164 2.49 17.95 10.68
N ARG A 165 1.39 17.25 10.98
CA ARG A 165 0.85 17.19 12.35
C ARG A 165 1.83 16.46 13.28
N VAL A 166 2.44 15.38 12.81
CA VAL A 166 3.45 14.61 13.57
C VAL A 166 4.76 15.40 13.74
N PHE A 167 5.27 16.02 12.68
CA PHE A 167 6.49 16.81 12.65
C PHE A 167 6.33 18.13 11.87
N PRO A 168 5.89 19.22 12.52
CA PRO A 168 5.66 20.51 11.84
C PRO A 168 6.91 21.12 11.19
N GLU A 169 8.09 20.87 11.77
CA GLU A 169 9.35 21.52 11.40
C GLU A 169 10.27 20.63 10.54
N ARG A 170 9.93 19.34 10.35
CA ARG A 170 10.77 18.43 9.56
C ARG A 170 10.35 18.45 8.10
N GLN A 171 11.34 18.39 7.22
CA GLN A 171 11.12 18.33 5.78
C GLN A 171 10.96 16.88 5.32
N ILE A 172 10.12 16.70 4.30
CA ILE A 172 10.09 15.46 3.53
C ILE A 172 11.03 15.67 2.33
N ILE A 173 12.00 14.78 2.18
CA ILE A 173 13.02 14.84 1.13
C ILE A 173 12.92 13.62 0.20
N ASP A 174 13.32 13.77 -1.06
CA ASP A 174 13.58 12.61 -1.93
C ASP A 174 14.92 12.00 -1.52
N LEU A 175 14.95 10.68 -1.27
CA LEU A 175 16.20 9.99 -0.97
C LEU A 175 17.04 9.85 -2.25
N PRO A 176 18.31 10.28 -2.24
CA PRO A 176 19.17 10.18 -3.41
C PRO A 176 19.59 8.72 -3.65
N PRO A 177 19.92 8.32 -4.89
CA PRO A 177 20.33 6.95 -5.21
C PRO A 177 21.52 6.42 -4.41
N GLU A 178 22.37 7.31 -3.87
CA GLU A 178 23.52 6.98 -3.03
C GLU A 178 23.13 6.64 -1.58
N HIS A 179 21.90 6.91 -1.17
CA HIS A 179 21.45 6.64 0.20
C HIS A 179 21.59 5.14 0.53
N PRO A 180 22.06 4.75 1.73
CA PRO A 180 22.34 3.35 2.07
C PRO A 180 21.15 2.39 1.88
N VAL A 181 19.91 2.89 1.98
CA VAL A 181 18.70 2.11 1.71
C VAL A 181 18.74 1.45 0.32
N PHE A 182 19.38 2.05 -0.69
CA PHE A 182 19.45 1.48 -2.04
C PHE A 182 20.54 0.41 -2.21
N SER A 183 21.36 0.14 -1.19
CA SER A 183 22.50 -0.78 -1.31
C SER A 183 22.84 -1.62 -0.07
N CYS A 184 22.16 -1.45 1.06
CA CYS A 184 22.47 -2.12 2.32
C CYS A 184 22.30 -3.65 2.30
N PHE A 185 21.45 -4.19 1.42
CA PHE A 185 21.29 -5.64 1.24
C PHE A 185 21.36 -6.05 -0.24
N TYR A 186 20.40 -5.60 -1.05
CA TYR A 186 20.45 -5.65 -2.51
C TYR A 186 20.98 -4.33 -3.07
N LYS A 187 21.74 -4.40 -4.16
CA LYS A 187 22.09 -3.22 -4.94
C LYS A 187 20.96 -2.85 -5.89
N MET A 188 20.37 -1.68 -5.68
CA MET A 188 19.34 -1.08 -6.52
C MET A 188 19.96 -0.01 -7.42
N ASN A 189 19.47 0.09 -8.66
CA ASN A 189 19.91 1.13 -9.61
C ASN A 189 19.04 2.40 -9.52
N GLY A 190 18.05 2.40 -8.64
CA GLY A 190 17.04 3.43 -8.46
C GLY A 190 15.82 2.83 -7.75
N PHE A 191 14.91 3.70 -7.33
CA PHE A 191 13.64 3.27 -6.74
C PHE A 191 12.74 2.65 -7.82
N PRO A 192 12.20 1.43 -7.61
CA PRO A 192 11.33 0.80 -8.59
C PRO A 192 9.93 1.43 -8.56
N GLN A 193 9.17 1.21 -9.64
CA GLN A 193 7.75 1.55 -9.70
C GLN A 193 6.97 0.26 -9.97
N THR A 194 6.26 -0.20 -8.93
CA THR A 194 5.39 -1.37 -8.98
C THR A 194 3.96 -0.88 -9.25
N PRO A 195 3.29 -1.33 -10.33
CA PRO A 195 1.88 -1.06 -10.55
C PRO A 195 1.02 -1.90 -9.60
N GLY A 196 -0.04 -1.31 -9.06
CA GLY A 196 -1.20 -2.09 -8.62
C GLY A 196 -1.81 -2.90 -9.76
N LEU A 197 -2.49 -4.00 -9.47
CA LEU A 197 -2.93 -4.98 -10.45
C LEU A 197 -3.86 -4.35 -11.48
N GLY A 198 -4.74 -3.44 -11.04
CA GLY A 198 -5.63 -2.68 -11.90
C GLY A 198 -4.87 -1.86 -12.95
N SER A 199 -3.79 -1.19 -12.56
CA SER A 199 -2.92 -0.44 -13.49
C SER A 199 -2.13 -1.35 -14.41
N PHE A 200 -1.60 -2.46 -13.89
CA PHE A 200 -0.92 -3.46 -14.70
C PHE A 200 -1.81 -3.99 -15.82
N LEU A 201 -3.06 -4.35 -15.52
CA LEU A 201 -4.04 -4.83 -16.50
C LEU A 201 -4.42 -3.76 -17.53
N GLN A 202 -4.29 -2.48 -17.19
CA GLN A 202 -4.45 -1.35 -18.11
C GLN A 202 -3.18 -1.02 -18.90
N GLY A 203 -2.09 -1.75 -18.69
CA GLY A 203 -0.81 -1.53 -19.36
C GLY A 203 -0.05 -0.30 -18.88
N ARG A 204 -0.27 0.16 -17.64
CA ARG A 204 0.41 1.31 -17.03
C ARG A 204 1.05 0.95 -15.68
N THR A 205 1.97 1.80 -15.21
CA THR A 205 2.69 1.65 -13.93
C THR A 205 2.32 2.68 -12.87
N TRP A 206 1.44 3.61 -13.21
CA TRP A 206 1.13 4.80 -12.43
C TRP A 206 -0.36 4.92 -12.24
N GLU A 207 -0.81 5.54 -11.16
CA GLU A 207 -2.23 5.82 -10.86
C GLU A 207 -2.47 7.26 -10.49
N LYS A 208 -3.74 7.72 -10.53
CA LYS A 208 -4.20 8.98 -9.92
C LYS A 208 -3.36 10.24 -10.29
N GLY A 209 -2.69 10.22 -11.45
CA GLY A 209 -1.77 11.28 -11.91
C GLY A 209 -0.36 11.26 -11.31
N GLY A 210 -0.03 10.23 -10.53
CA GLY A 210 1.27 9.93 -9.95
C GLY A 210 2.18 9.14 -10.87
N TYR A 211 2.79 9.81 -11.85
CA TYR A 211 3.55 9.16 -12.93
C TYR A 211 4.92 8.62 -12.54
N VAL A 212 5.60 9.27 -11.58
CA VAL A 212 7.00 8.98 -11.25
C VAL A 212 7.07 8.55 -9.79
N ALA A 213 7.63 7.36 -9.55
CA ALA A 213 7.84 6.84 -8.20
C ALA A 213 9.06 7.47 -7.53
N HIS A 214 8.94 7.75 -6.24
CA HIS A 214 10.03 8.26 -5.41
C HIS A 214 10.00 7.58 -4.05
N LEU A 215 11.18 7.21 -3.54
CA LEU A 215 11.35 6.94 -2.13
C LEU A 215 11.64 8.27 -1.44
N ARG A 216 10.71 8.70 -0.60
CA ARG A 216 10.83 9.90 0.20
C ARG A 216 11.07 9.56 1.65
N ALA A 217 11.60 10.52 2.40
CA ALA A 217 11.84 10.31 3.82
C ALA A 217 11.66 11.55 4.67
N ILE A 218 11.39 11.31 5.95
CA ILE A 218 11.68 12.23 7.04
C ILE A 218 12.85 11.66 7.83
N GLU A 219 13.92 12.43 7.95
CA GLU A 219 15.11 12.05 8.71
C GLU A 219 15.03 12.50 10.17
N ASP A 220 15.67 11.74 11.06
CA ASP A 220 15.93 12.14 12.44
C ASP A 220 17.11 13.13 12.55
N ASN A 221 17.55 13.46 13.77
CA ASN A 221 18.64 14.41 13.97
C ASN A 221 20.03 13.86 13.60
N ALA A 222 20.17 12.54 13.42
CA ALA A 222 21.39 11.87 13.01
C ALA A 222 21.43 11.61 11.50
N GLY A 223 20.37 11.99 10.76
CA GLY A 223 20.25 11.73 9.32
C GLY A 223 19.76 10.32 8.99
N ARG A 224 19.19 9.59 9.95
CA ARG A 224 18.53 8.29 9.68
C ARG A 224 17.12 8.54 9.19
N ALA A 225 16.74 7.93 8.07
CA ALA A 225 15.37 7.95 7.58
C ALA A 225 14.45 7.15 8.53
N MET A 226 13.63 7.86 9.32
CA MET A 226 12.70 7.25 10.28
C MET A 226 11.28 7.13 9.72
N VAL A 227 10.93 7.92 8.70
CA VAL A 227 9.74 7.68 7.89
C VAL A 227 10.22 7.42 6.47
N LEU A 228 9.82 6.29 5.90
CA LEU A 228 10.02 5.91 4.51
C LEU A 228 8.67 6.03 3.80
N ILE A 229 8.67 6.63 2.61
CA ILE A 229 7.45 7.00 1.91
C ILE A 229 7.58 6.55 0.47
N ASN A 230 6.95 5.42 0.15
CA ASN A 230 6.88 4.87 -1.19
C ASN A 230 5.79 5.61 -1.97
N TRP A 231 6.16 6.71 -2.60
CA TRP A 231 5.20 7.57 -3.29
C TRP A 231 5.06 7.17 -4.77
N ASN A 232 3.82 7.12 -5.26
CA ASN A 232 3.45 6.78 -6.64
C ASN A 232 3.82 5.36 -7.07
N THR A 233 3.78 4.43 -6.13
CA THR A 233 4.02 3.00 -6.33
C THR A 233 3.17 2.21 -5.35
N ASP A 234 2.93 0.96 -5.70
CA ASP A 234 2.19 0.00 -4.90
C ASP A 234 3.08 -1.24 -4.75
N MET A 235 3.93 -1.26 -3.71
CA MET A 235 4.83 -2.39 -3.48
C MET A 235 4.12 -3.60 -2.90
N GLY A 236 3.07 -3.36 -2.11
CA GLY A 236 2.21 -4.37 -1.48
C GLY A 236 1.65 -5.36 -2.50
N ASP A 237 1.11 -4.87 -3.59
CA ASP A 237 0.56 -5.66 -4.69
C ASP A 237 1.66 -6.50 -5.39
N GLY A 238 2.90 -5.98 -5.40
CA GLY A 238 4.12 -6.71 -5.76
C GLY A 238 4.33 -8.00 -4.95
N TRP A 239 4.00 -7.99 -3.66
CA TRP A 239 4.11 -9.14 -2.75
C TRP A 239 2.84 -9.99 -2.71
N GLU A 240 1.66 -9.38 -2.82
CA GLU A 240 0.36 -10.05 -2.89
C GLU A 240 0.33 -11.05 -4.06
N TRP A 241 0.60 -10.55 -5.28
CA TRP A 241 0.52 -11.33 -6.52
C TRP A 241 1.79 -12.12 -6.83
N SER A 242 2.71 -12.23 -5.87
CA SER A 242 4.01 -12.88 -6.06
C SER A 242 3.96 -14.35 -6.52
N ASN A 243 2.85 -15.05 -6.22
CA ASN A 243 2.60 -16.44 -6.63
C ASN A 243 1.46 -16.57 -7.66
N ALA A 244 1.00 -15.47 -8.25
CA ALA A 244 -0.12 -15.46 -9.17
C ALA A 244 0.29 -15.96 -10.56
N ALA A 245 0.06 -17.26 -10.80
CA ALA A 245 0.37 -17.90 -12.07
C ALA A 245 -0.37 -17.26 -13.27
N ASP A 246 -1.52 -16.65 -13.02
CA ASP A 246 -2.37 -16.01 -14.03
C ASP A 246 -1.79 -14.70 -14.58
N TYR A 247 -0.80 -14.10 -13.89
CA TYR A 247 -0.17 -12.84 -14.28
C TYR A 247 1.35 -12.98 -14.48
N PRO A 248 1.82 -13.82 -15.43
CA PRO A 248 3.25 -14.10 -15.59
C PRO A 248 4.09 -12.86 -15.93
N GLY A 249 3.49 -11.82 -16.53
CA GLY A 249 4.17 -10.55 -16.80
C GLY A 249 4.41 -9.67 -15.57
N TYR A 250 3.74 -9.97 -14.45
CA TYR A 250 3.81 -9.20 -13.21
C TYR A 250 5.05 -9.55 -12.37
N VAL A 251 5.62 -10.75 -12.57
CA VAL A 251 6.78 -11.28 -11.81
C VAL A 251 8.00 -10.35 -11.75
N LYS A 252 8.21 -9.53 -12.79
CA LYS A 252 9.31 -8.57 -12.81
C LYS A 252 9.14 -7.47 -11.74
N TYR A 253 7.91 -7.06 -11.47
CA TYR A 253 7.58 -6.07 -10.46
C TYR A 253 7.66 -6.68 -9.06
N THR A 254 7.15 -7.91 -8.87
CA THR A 254 7.36 -8.70 -7.66
C THR A 254 8.83 -8.78 -7.25
N ALA A 255 9.74 -9.06 -8.20
CA ALA A 255 11.16 -9.15 -7.92
C ALA A 255 11.77 -7.80 -7.48
N GLN A 256 11.27 -6.68 -8.01
CA GLN A 256 11.71 -5.34 -7.63
C GLN A 256 11.15 -4.92 -6.26
N ALA A 257 9.85 -5.11 -6.05
CA ALA A 257 9.17 -4.83 -4.79
C ALA A 257 9.81 -5.56 -3.61
N TYR A 258 10.09 -6.87 -3.75
CA TYR A 258 10.78 -7.60 -2.68
C TYR A 258 12.19 -7.09 -2.39
N ARG A 259 12.95 -6.70 -3.42
CA ARG A 259 14.31 -6.23 -3.21
C ARG A 259 14.33 -4.89 -2.50
N MET A 260 13.42 -3.98 -2.89
CA MET A 260 13.32 -2.66 -2.27
C MET A 260 12.86 -2.77 -0.83
N GLU A 261 11.80 -3.53 -0.55
CA GLU A 261 11.28 -3.65 0.81
C GLU A 261 12.24 -4.35 1.77
N ILE A 262 12.92 -5.41 1.31
CA ILE A 262 13.96 -6.06 2.12
C ILE A 262 15.08 -5.07 2.44
N ASN A 263 15.42 -4.19 1.50
CA ASN A 263 16.38 -3.12 1.75
C ASN A 263 15.87 -2.12 2.80
N GLU A 264 14.61 -1.68 2.72
CA GLU A 264 14.00 -0.77 3.68
C GLU A 264 13.93 -1.37 5.08
N ILE A 265 13.56 -2.65 5.20
CA ILE A 265 13.56 -3.40 6.45
C ILE A 265 14.99 -3.53 7.00
N VAL A 266 15.96 -3.96 6.18
CA VAL A 266 17.35 -4.11 6.63
C VAL A 266 17.92 -2.76 7.06
N TYR A 267 17.68 -1.70 6.31
CA TYR A 267 18.10 -0.35 6.66
C TYR A 267 17.53 0.05 8.03
N SER A 268 16.21 -0.11 8.22
CA SER A 268 15.50 0.23 9.47
C SER A 268 16.05 -0.48 10.70
N LEU A 269 16.60 -1.68 10.53
CA LEU A 269 17.13 -2.51 11.61
C LEU A 269 18.63 -2.31 11.87
N THR A 270 19.35 -1.60 11.01
CA THR A 270 20.83 -1.57 11.04
C THR A 270 21.47 -0.18 11.02
N HIS A 271 20.70 0.87 10.73
CA HIS A 271 21.14 2.27 10.70
C HIS A 271 20.38 3.07 11.76
#